data_AF-A0A934TE22-F1
#
_entry.id   AF-A0A934TE22-F1
#
_cell.length_a   1.000
_cell.length_b   1.000
_cell.length_c   1.000
_cell.angle_alpha   90.00
_cell.angle_beta   90.00
_cell.angle_gamma   90.00
#
_symmetry.space_group_name_H-M   'P 1'
#
loop_
_entity.id
_entity.type
_entity.pdbx_description
1 polymer ?
#
loop_
_entity_poly.entity_id
_entity_poly.type
_entity_poly.pdbx_seq_one_letter_code
_entity_poly.pdbx_strand_id
1 'polypeptide(L)'
;MFTVFTIMVIGIIAGYFLRSIPNIKIIGKLITGFIFLLLFFLGISVGHNETIVNNLTTIGLQALIITMGAIAGSVLLAWLVYKKFFQKEEE
;
A
#
# COMPACT_ATOMS: atom_id res chain seq x y z
N MET A 1 3.36 18.46 -3.67
CA MET A 1 3.01 17.75 -2.41
C MET A 1 1.76 18.29 -1.74
N PHE A 2 1.63 19.61 -1.53
CA PHE A 2 0.41 20.20 -0.93
C PHE A 2 -0.89 19.76 -1.61
N THR A 3 -0.93 19.66 -2.94
CA THR A 3 -2.11 19.19 -3.68
C THR A 3 -2.58 17.80 -3.26
N VAL A 4 -1.65 16.85 -3.06
CA VAL A 4 -1.97 15.49 -2.62
C VAL A 4 -2.55 15.53 -1.21
N PHE A 5 -1.94 16.34 -0.34
CA PHE A 5 -2.39 16.50 1.05
C PHE A 5 -3.80 17.09 1.11
N THR A 6 -4.08 18.13 0.31
CA THR A 6 -5.41 18.74 0.22
C THR A 6 -6.46 17.75 -0.28
N ILE A 7 -6.15 16.96 -1.31
CA ILE A 7 -7.07 15.93 -1.83
C ILE A 7 -7.35 14.86 -0.77
N MET A 8 -6.33 14.42 -0.01
CA MET A 8 -6.52 13.48 1.10
C MET A 8 -7.46 14.04 2.17
N VAL A 9 -7.25 15.29 2.61
CA VAL A 9 -8.08 15.94 3.62
C VAL A 9 -9.53 16.07 3.14
N ILE A 10 -9.73 16.48 1.90
CA ILE A 10 -11.07 16.54 1.28
C ILE A 10 -11.72 15.15 1.26
N GLY A 11 -10.98 14.11 0.87
CA GLY A 11 -11.47 12.73 0.85
C GLY A 11 -11.90 12.23 2.24
N ILE A 12 -11.16 12.58 3.30
CA ILE A 12 -11.49 12.24 4.68
C ILE A 12 -12.78 12.96 5.12
N ILE A 13 -12.90 14.27 4.85
CA ILE A 13 -14.08 15.06 5.20
C ILE A 13 -15.31 14.54 4.46
N ALA A 14 -15.18 14.26 3.16
CA ALA A 14 -16.26 13.68 2.36
C ALA A 14 -16.66 12.29 2.88
N GLY A 15 -15.69 11.42 3.19
CA GLY A 15 -15.93 10.11 3.78
C GLY A 15 -16.59 10.18 5.15
N TYR A 16 -16.25 11.18 5.97
CA TYR A 16 -16.89 11.43 7.26
C TYR A 16 -18.35 11.84 7.10
N PHE A 17 -18.68 12.71 6.14
CA PHE A 17 -20.06 13.12 5.87
C PHE A 17 -20.93 11.96 5.34
N LEU A 18 -20.36 11.08 4.50
CA LEU A 18 -21.03 9.90 3.95
C LEU A 18 -21.14 8.73 4.94
N ARG A 19 -20.46 8.79 6.11
CA ARG A 19 -20.48 7.73 7.13
C ARG A 19 -21.87 7.43 7.68
N SER A 20 -22.80 8.40 7.60
CA SER A 20 -24.16 8.25 8.11
C SER A 20 -25.05 7.29 7.28
N ILE A 21 -24.57 6.79 6.13
CA ILE A 21 -25.33 5.88 5.27
C ILE A 21 -24.96 4.42 5.61
N PRO A 22 -25.81 3.67 6.32
CA PRO A 22 -25.56 2.27 6.62
C PRO A 22 -25.76 1.45 5.33
N ASN A 23 -24.75 0.66 4.93
CA ASN A 23 -24.71 -0.28 3.79
C ASN A 23 -24.18 0.19 2.42
N ILE A 24 -23.06 0.93 2.37
CA ILE A 24 -22.34 1.13 1.10
C ILE A 24 -21.42 -0.05 0.75
N LYS A 25 -21.97 -1.27 0.69
CA LYS A 25 -21.21 -2.47 0.25
C LYS A 25 -20.67 -2.35 -1.19
N ILE A 26 -21.25 -1.45 -1.99
CA ILE A 26 -20.76 -1.11 -3.33
C ILE A 26 -19.34 -0.52 -3.30
N ILE A 27 -18.97 0.24 -2.25
CA ILE A 27 -17.66 0.93 -2.19
C ILE A 27 -16.53 -0.08 -2.24
N GLY A 28 -16.65 -1.21 -1.52
CA GLY A 28 -15.61 -2.25 -1.53
C GLY A 28 -15.40 -2.83 -2.93
N LYS A 29 -16.49 -3.12 -3.65
CA LYS A 29 -16.43 -3.63 -5.03
C LYS A 29 -15.85 -2.59 -6.00
N LEU A 30 -16.19 -1.31 -5.79
CA LEU A 30 -15.70 -0.19 -6.56
C LEU A 30 -14.19 0.00 -6.36
N ILE A 31 -13.71 -0.01 -5.11
CA ILE A 31 -12.28 0.07 -4.77
C ILE A 31 -11.51 -1.07 -5.42
N THR A 32 -12.00 -2.31 -5.27
CA THR A 32 -11.37 -3.47 -5.92
C THR A 32 -11.31 -3.28 -7.44
N GLY A 33 -12.38 -2.79 -8.07
CA GLY A 33 -12.38 -2.45 -9.49
C GLY A 33 -11.33 -1.39 -9.87
N PHE A 34 -11.19 -0.34 -9.07
CA PHE A 34 -10.14 0.67 -9.26
C PHE A 34 -8.73 0.11 -9.07
N ILE A 35 -8.51 -0.79 -8.10
CA ILE A 35 -7.22 -1.46 -7.90
C ILE A 35 -6.87 -2.27 -9.17
N PHE A 36 -7.80 -3.05 -9.70
CA PHE A 36 -7.57 -3.78 -10.95
C PHE A 36 -7.25 -2.84 -12.13
N LEU A 37 -8.01 -1.74 -12.26
CA LEU A 37 -7.77 -0.75 -13.31
C LEU A 37 -6.39 -0.10 -13.18
N LEU A 38 -5.99 0.28 -11.97
CA LEU A 38 -4.68 0.86 -11.68
C LEU A 38 -3.55 -0.14 -11.95
N LEU A 39 -3.71 -1.41 -11.56
CA LEU A 39 -2.74 -2.47 -11.85
C LEU A 39 -2.62 -2.72 -13.36
N PHE A 40 -3.72 -2.64 -14.10
CA PHE A 40 -3.70 -2.72 -15.56
C PHE A 40 -2.91 -1.58 -16.19
N PHE A 41 -3.17 -0.33 -15.78
CA PHE A 41 -2.41 0.84 -16.25
C PHE A 41 -0.94 0.79 -15.84
N LEU A 42 -0.64 0.31 -14.63
CA LEU A 42 0.73 0.07 -14.19
C LEU A 42 1.42 -0.94 -15.12
N GLY A 43 0.75 -2.05 -15.43
CA GLY A 43 1.27 -3.06 -16.36
C GLY A 43 1.58 -2.49 -17.75
N ILE A 44 0.68 -1.68 -18.30
CA ILE A 44 0.92 -0.99 -19.59
C ILE A 44 2.10 -0.04 -19.48
N SER A 45 2.15 0.80 -18.45
CA SER A 45 3.21 1.79 -18.26
C SER A 45 4.58 1.14 -18.11
N VAL A 46 4.65 -0.01 -17.44
CA VAL A 46 5.88 -0.77 -17.25
C VAL A 46 6.26 -1.51 -18.53
N GLY A 47 5.29 -2.15 -19.19
CA GLY A 47 5.51 -2.93 -20.41
C GLY A 47 5.90 -2.09 -21.63
N HIS A 48 5.44 -0.84 -21.70
CA HIS A 48 5.85 0.10 -22.74
C HIS A 48 7.23 0.74 -22.47
N ASN A 49 7.75 0.63 -21.24
CA ASN A 49 9.05 1.18 -20.89
C ASN A 49 10.16 0.18 -21.22
N GLU A 50 10.77 0.33 -22.41
CA GLU A 50 11.86 -0.56 -22.88
C GLU A 50 13.03 -0.66 -21.89
N THR A 51 13.36 0.41 -21.17
CA THR A 51 14.42 0.38 -20.15
C THR A 51 14.05 -0.56 -19.01
N ILE A 52 12.80 -0.53 -18.54
CA ILE A 52 12.34 -1.43 -17.49
C ILE A 52 12.27 -2.85 -18.03
N VAL A 53 11.68 -3.07 -19.21
CA VAL A 53 11.53 -4.40 -19.81
C VAL A 53 12.89 -5.08 -20.05
N ASN A 54 13.85 -4.36 -20.61
CA ASN A 54 15.19 -4.91 -20.89
C ASN A 54 16.01 -5.17 -19.62
N ASN A 55 15.70 -4.48 -18.51
CA ASN A 55 16.36 -4.65 -17.22
C ASN A 55 15.47 -5.33 -16.17
N LEU A 56 14.38 -5.99 -16.59
CA LEU A 56 13.39 -6.60 -15.69
C LEU A 56 14.03 -7.56 -14.69
N THR A 57 15.01 -8.36 -15.14
CA THR A 57 15.73 -9.30 -14.28
C THR A 57 16.50 -8.59 -13.17
N THR A 58 17.24 -7.53 -13.50
CA THR A 58 18.04 -6.78 -12.52
C THR A 58 17.15 -5.99 -11.56
N ILE A 59 16.14 -5.29 -12.08
CA ILE A 59 15.18 -4.53 -11.28
C ILE A 59 14.37 -5.48 -10.39
N GLY A 60 13.96 -6.62 -10.93
CA GLY A 60 13.22 -7.65 -10.20
C GLY A 60 14.02 -8.24 -9.05
N LEU A 61 15.30 -8.56 -9.27
CA LEU A 61 16.19 -9.04 -8.20
C LEU A 61 16.42 -7.97 -7.12
N GLN A 62 16.67 -6.72 -7.52
CA GLN A 62 16.78 -5.62 -6.57
C GLN A 62 15.50 -5.45 -5.74
N ALA A 63 14.34 -5.44 -6.41
CA ALA A 63 13.05 -5.35 -5.74
C ALA A 63 12.81 -6.52 -4.78
N LEU A 64 13.23 -7.74 -5.13
CA LEU A 64 13.12 -8.91 -4.27
C LEU A 64 13.99 -8.76 -3.01
N ILE A 65 15.25 -8.35 -3.16
CA ILE A 65 16.16 -8.12 -2.02
C ILE A 65 15.61 -7.05 -1.09
N ILE A 66 15.14 -5.93 -1.66
CA ILE A 66 14.55 -4.83 -0.88
C ILE A 66 13.29 -5.31 -0.15
N THR A 67 12.42 -6.05 -0.82
CA THR A 67 11.17 -6.57 -0.24
C THR A 67 11.46 -7.53 0.91
N MET A 68 12.39 -8.47 0.72
CA MET A 68 12.80 -9.41 1.77
C MET A 68 13.42 -8.69 2.97
N GLY A 69 14.31 -7.73 2.72
CA GLY A 69 14.90 -6.91 3.77
C GLY A 69 13.85 -6.09 4.54
N ALA A 70 12.91 -5.48 3.84
CA ALA A 70 11.82 -4.70 4.43
C ALA A 70 10.88 -5.56 5.27
N ILE A 71 10.50 -6.75 4.78
CA ILE A 71 9.67 -7.71 5.53
C ILE A 71 10.42 -8.19 6.78
N ALA A 72 11.65 -8.66 6.62
CA ALA A 72 12.46 -9.15 7.74
C ALA A 72 12.66 -8.05 8.80
N GLY A 73 13.05 -6.85 8.39
CA GLY A 73 13.20 -5.71 9.30
C GLY A 73 11.90 -5.33 10.01
N SER A 74 10.79 -5.27 9.28
CA SER A 74 9.47 -4.94 9.86
C SER A 74 9.03 -5.98 10.89
N VAL A 75 9.18 -7.27 10.58
CA VAL A 75 8.84 -8.37 11.50
C VAL A 75 9.74 -8.35 12.73
N LEU A 76 11.06 -8.18 12.56
CA LEU A 76 12.01 -8.12 13.67
C LEU A 76 11.73 -6.95 14.62
N LEU A 77 11.47 -5.76 14.07
CA LEU A 77 11.14 -4.57 14.87
C LEU A 77 9.79 -4.73 15.57
N ALA A 78 8.77 -5.23 14.86
CA ALA A 78 7.46 -5.51 15.46
C ALA A 78 7.58 -6.53 16.61
N TRP A 79 8.38 -7.58 16.43
CA TRP A 79 8.66 -8.57 17.47
C TRP A 79 9.40 -7.97 18.67
N LEU A 80 10.39 -7.10 18.43
CA LEU A 80 11.11 -6.41 19.50
C LEU A 80 10.17 -5.50 20.30
N VAL A 81 9.33 -4.72 19.62
CA VAL A 81 8.32 -3.86 20.27
C VAL A 81 7.35 -4.72 21.08
N TYR A 82 6.86 -5.82 20.52
CA TYR A 82 6.00 -6.77 21.23
C TYR A 82 6.67 -7.32 22.50
N LYS A 83 7.91 -7.79 22.41
CA LYS A 83 8.65 -8.33 23.55
C LYS A 83 8.99 -7.26 24.61
N LYS A 84 9.30 -6.03 24.21
CA LYS A 84 9.75 -4.99 25.16
C LYS A 84 8.58 -4.29 25.86
N PHE A 85 7.45 -4.10 25.17
CA PHE A 85 6.30 -3.37 25.69
C PHE A 85 5.16 -4.28 26.15
N PHE A 86 4.87 -5.38 25.45
CA PHE A 86 3.71 -6.23 25.76
C PHE A 86 4.05 -7.44 26.63
N GLN A 87 5.25 -8.03 26.51
CA GLN A 87 5.66 -9.11 27.43
C GLN A 87 6.09 -8.63 28.83
N LYS A 88 6.26 -7.31 29.02
CA LYS A 88 6.68 -6.75 30.32
C LYS A 88 5.50 -6.43 31.26
N GLU A 89 4.26 -6.55 30.79
CA GLU A 89 3.05 -6.36 31.60
C GLU A 89 2.52 -7.67 32.23
N GLU A 90 3.14 -8.82 31.94
CA GLU A 90 2.76 -10.13 32.50
C GLU A 90 3.71 -10.66 33.59
N GLU A 91 4.73 -9.89 34.03
CA GLU A 91 5.54 -10.18 35.24
C GLU A 91 5.24 -9.20 36.38
#